data_AF-A0A412BTE7-F1
#
_entry.id   AF-A0A412BTE7-F1
#
_cell.length_a   1.000
_cell.length_b   1.000
_cell.length_c   1.000
_cell.angle_alpha   90.00
_cell.angle_beta   90.00
_cell.angle_gamma   90.00
#
_symmetry.space_group_name_H-M   'P 1'
#
loop_
_entity.id
_entity.type
_entity.pdbx_description
1 polymer ?
#
loop_
_entity_poly.entity_id
_entity_poly.type
_entity_poly.pdbx_seq_one_letter_code
_entity_poly.pdbx_strand_id
1 'polypeptide(L)'
;IGSLLGQLFIGFTAALAINRVKVGKGIYRTLMIIPWAFPSIVIALSWKWILNGVSGFIPNMLVQLGICSELPQFLSDSSLVFLTLIFINVWFGAPMIMVNVLSALQTIPQDQYEAAQIDGASKFQQFWFITVPHIKIVVGLLVVLRTIWVFNNFDIIYLLTGGGPANATTTMPIYAYNMGWNTKLLGRSSAVTMLLLAFLLLVCVVYFTIIAKWEKEDK
;
A
#
# COMPACT_ATOMS: atom_id res chain seq x y z
N ILE A 1 8.00 -3.62 -3.96
CA ILE A 1 7.19 -4.85 -4.21
C ILE A 1 6.39 -5.24 -2.96
N GLY A 2 7.03 -5.53 -1.83
CA GLY A 2 6.35 -5.91 -0.58
C GLY A 2 5.18 -4.99 -0.20
N SER A 3 5.38 -3.68 -0.24
CA SER A 3 4.31 -2.73 0.09
C SER A 3 3.13 -2.75 -0.89
N LEU A 4 3.39 -2.90 -2.19
CA LEU A 4 2.32 -2.96 -3.20
C LEU A 4 1.47 -4.22 -3.02
N LEU A 5 2.11 -5.38 -2.89
CA LEU A 5 1.42 -6.65 -2.69
C LEU A 5 0.66 -6.66 -1.35
N GLY A 6 1.27 -6.14 -0.28
CA GLY A 6 0.61 -6.04 1.01
C GLY A 6 -0.62 -5.12 0.98
N GLN A 7 -0.54 -3.96 0.31
CA GLN A 7 -1.67 -3.05 0.16
C GLN A 7 -2.81 -3.68 -0.64
N LEU A 8 -2.47 -4.37 -1.73
CA LEU A 8 -3.46 -5.08 -2.54
C LEU A 8 -4.12 -6.19 -1.74
N PHE A 9 -3.33 -7.04 -1.08
CA PHE A 9 -3.83 -8.15 -0.31
C PHE A 9 -4.75 -7.69 0.84
N ILE A 10 -4.27 -6.78 1.70
CA ILE A 10 -5.04 -6.29 2.84
C ILE A 10 -6.26 -5.49 2.37
N GLY A 11 -6.09 -4.61 1.39
CA GLY A 11 -7.18 -3.79 0.87
C GLY A 11 -8.26 -4.61 0.20
N PHE A 12 -7.89 -5.59 -0.62
CA PHE A 12 -8.82 -6.48 -1.32
C PHE A 12 -9.57 -7.39 -0.35
N THR A 13 -8.88 -8.01 0.60
CA THR A 13 -9.52 -8.83 1.64
C THR A 13 -10.48 -8.01 2.48
N ALA A 14 -10.08 -6.78 2.87
CA ALA A 14 -10.97 -5.87 3.58
C ALA A 14 -12.20 -5.48 2.75
N ALA A 15 -12.03 -5.22 1.45
CA ALA A 15 -13.14 -4.90 0.55
C ALA A 15 -14.14 -6.06 0.46
N LEU A 16 -13.66 -7.29 0.27
CA LEU A 16 -14.51 -8.49 0.25
C LEU A 16 -15.24 -8.71 1.57
N ALA A 17 -14.55 -8.53 2.70
CA ALA A 17 -15.15 -8.67 4.03
C ALA A 17 -16.26 -7.64 4.25
N ILE A 18 -15.98 -6.35 3.98
CA ILE A 18 -16.96 -5.27 4.11
C ILE A 18 -18.11 -5.42 3.11
N ASN A 19 -17.86 -5.97 1.93
CA ASN A 19 -18.93 -6.19 0.95
C ASN A 19 -20.00 -7.17 1.45
N ARG A 20 -19.63 -8.10 2.34
CA ARG A 20 -20.56 -9.06 2.96
C ARG A 20 -21.30 -8.50 4.19
N VAL A 21 -20.87 -7.36 4.73
CA VAL A 21 -21.50 -6.75 5.91
C VAL A 21 -22.84 -6.12 5.52
N LYS A 22 -23.94 -6.64 6.09
CA LYS A 22 -25.30 -6.16 5.83
C LYS A 22 -25.70 -4.97 6.70
N VAL A 23 -25.25 -4.92 7.96
CA VAL A 23 -25.61 -3.89 8.95
C VAL A 23 -24.35 -3.17 9.40
N GLY A 24 -24.38 -1.83 9.44
CA GLY A 24 -23.23 -1.03 9.91
C GLY A 24 -22.07 -0.91 8.91
N LYS A 25 -22.26 -1.28 7.64
CA LYS A 25 -21.24 -1.20 6.57
C LYS A 25 -20.52 0.15 6.51
N GLY A 26 -21.27 1.24 6.71
CA GLY A 26 -20.71 2.60 6.73
C GLY A 26 -19.70 2.83 7.85
N ILE A 27 -19.96 2.30 9.05
CA ILE A 27 -19.07 2.45 10.21
C ILE A 27 -17.75 1.72 9.96
N TYR A 28 -17.81 0.45 9.53
CA TYR A 28 -16.61 -0.33 9.20
C TYR A 28 -15.79 0.34 8.09
N ARG A 29 -16.46 0.85 7.05
CA ARG A 29 -15.79 1.58 5.97
C ARG A 29 -15.08 2.81 6.50
N THR A 30 -15.73 3.62 7.33
CA THR A 30 -15.14 4.84 7.90
C THR A 30 -13.94 4.52 8.79
N LEU A 31 -14.06 3.53 9.68
CA LEU A 31 -12.96 3.12 10.57
C LEU A 31 -11.73 2.66 9.79
N MET A 32 -11.94 1.90 8.70
CA MET A 32 -10.84 1.39 7.89
C MET A 32 -10.18 2.47 7.02
N ILE A 33 -10.84 3.60 6.76
CA ILE A 33 -10.27 4.73 5.99
C ILE A 33 -9.35 5.61 6.84
N ILE A 34 -9.48 5.56 8.16
CA ILE A 34 -8.73 6.41 9.11
C ILE A 34 -7.24 6.51 8.79
N PRO A 35 -6.49 5.42 8.52
CA PRO A 35 -5.06 5.51 8.23
C PRO A 35 -4.73 6.41 7.04
N TRP A 36 -5.59 6.45 6.02
CA TRP A 36 -5.38 7.24 4.81
C TRP A 36 -5.91 8.68 4.92
N ALA A 37 -6.76 8.97 5.91
CA ALA A 37 -7.36 10.29 6.09
C ALA A 37 -6.39 11.33 6.68
N PHE A 38 -5.33 10.88 7.38
CA PHE A 38 -4.37 11.78 8.02
C PHE A 38 -3.22 12.18 7.07
N PRO A 39 -2.64 13.39 7.24
CA PRO A 39 -1.43 13.79 6.53
C PRO A 39 -0.25 12.84 6.80
N SER A 40 0.57 12.60 5.78
CA SER A 40 1.74 11.70 5.84
C SER A 40 2.71 12.05 6.98
N ILE A 41 2.92 13.34 7.24
CA ILE A 41 3.80 13.82 8.31
C ILE A 41 3.29 13.47 9.70
N VAL A 42 1.98 13.62 9.94
CA VAL A 42 1.36 13.29 11.24
C VAL A 42 1.50 11.80 11.51
N ILE A 43 1.27 10.98 10.48
CA ILE A 43 1.42 9.54 10.53
C ILE A 43 2.87 9.16 10.84
N ALA A 44 3.83 9.73 10.11
CA ALA A 44 5.25 9.42 10.30
C ALA A 44 5.74 9.79 11.70
N LEU A 45 5.39 10.98 12.20
CA LEU A 45 5.78 11.40 13.55
C LEU A 45 5.11 10.57 14.65
N SER A 46 3.84 10.19 14.44
CA SER A 46 3.12 9.30 15.37
C SER A 46 3.81 7.94 15.45
N TRP A 47 4.08 7.30 14.30
CA TRP A 47 4.80 6.03 14.27
C TRP A 47 6.23 6.14 14.82
N LYS A 48 6.93 7.25 14.58
CA LYS A 48 8.26 7.51 15.14
C LYS A 48 8.26 7.48 16.66
N TRP A 49 7.23 8.06 17.28
CA TRP A 49 7.05 8.04 18.72
C TRP A 49 6.62 6.66 19.23
N ILE A 50 5.62 6.04 18.59
CA ILE A 50 5.08 4.73 18.97
C ILE A 50 6.16 3.64 18.95
N LEU A 51 7.05 3.67 17.94
CA LEU A 51 8.09 2.67 17.70
C LEU A 51 9.47 3.07 18.24
N ASN A 52 9.53 4.14 19.04
CA ASN A 52 10.79 4.60 19.61
C ASN A 52 11.42 3.51 20.51
N GLY A 53 12.67 3.14 20.24
CA GLY A 53 13.35 2.04 20.94
C GLY A 53 13.85 2.38 22.36
N VAL A 54 13.59 3.59 22.87
CA VAL A 54 13.96 4.00 24.24
C VAL A 54 12.71 4.08 25.11
N SER A 55 11.66 4.78 24.66
CA SER A 55 10.44 5.02 25.44
C SER A 55 9.15 4.85 24.64
N GLY A 56 9.21 4.21 23.47
CA GLY A 56 8.05 4.00 22.60
C GLY A 56 7.04 3.02 23.18
N PHE A 57 5.77 3.26 22.90
CA PHE A 57 4.67 2.45 23.41
C PHE A 57 4.77 0.97 23.00
N ILE A 58 5.00 0.68 21.71
CA ILE A 58 5.03 -0.71 21.22
C ILE A 58 6.24 -1.49 21.79
N PRO A 59 7.48 -0.99 21.71
CA PRO A 59 8.63 -1.67 22.31
C PRO A 59 8.43 -2.00 23.79
N ASN A 60 7.92 -1.04 24.60
CA ASN A 60 7.67 -1.26 26.01
C ASN A 60 6.58 -2.31 26.26
N MET A 61 5.49 -2.25 25.50
CA MET A 61 4.41 -3.24 25.60
C MET A 61 4.89 -4.66 25.28
N LEU A 62 5.75 -4.83 24.27
CA LEU A 62 6.30 -6.15 23.91
C LEU A 62 7.18 -6.75 25.01
N VAL A 63 7.97 -5.92 25.70
CA VAL A 63 8.78 -6.36 26.85
C VAL A 63 7.89 -6.71 28.04
N GLN A 64 6.88 -5.88 28.35
CA GLN A 64 5.93 -6.14 29.45
C GLN A 64 5.12 -7.42 29.25
N LEU A 65 4.80 -7.77 28.01
CA LEU A 65 4.11 -9.02 27.66
C LEU A 65 5.06 -10.23 27.64
N GLY A 66 6.37 -10.05 27.85
CA GLY A 66 7.37 -11.13 27.82
C GLY A 66 7.67 -11.66 26.41
N ILE A 67 7.27 -10.94 25.35
CA ILE A 67 7.53 -11.33 23.96
C ILE A 67 8.99 -11.04 23.57
N CYS A 68 9.58 -10.00 24.16
CA CYS A 68 10.96 -9.60 23.93
C CYS A 68 11.68 -9.38 25.26
N SER A 69 12.94 -9.83 25.35
CA SER A 69 13.79 -9.60 26.52
C SER A 69 14.31 -8.16 26.61
N GLU A 70 14.41 -7.48 25.47
CA GLU A 70 14.92 -6.12 25.34
C GLU A 70 14.01 -5.30 24.44
N LEU A 71 14.10 -3.97 24.54
CA LEU A 71 13.33 -3.02 23.73
C LEU A 71 13.70 -3.15 22.24
N PRO A 72 12.79 -3.65 21.37
CA PRO A 72 13.09 -3.82 19.95
C PRO A 72 13.34 -2.48 19.26
N GLN A 73 14.43 -2.41 18.50
CA GLN A 73 14.86 -1.19 17.81
C GLN A 73 14.29 -1.09 16.39
N PHE A 74 12.96 -1.05 16.25
CA PHE A 74 12.27 -1.12 14.94
C PHE A 74 12.77 -0.13 13.88
N LEU A 75 13.26 1.06 14.27
CA LEU A 75 13.69 2.11 13.35
C LEU A 75 15.22 2.17 13.18
N SER A 76 15.98 1.49 14.03
CA SER A 76 17.45 1.59 14.09
C SER A 76 18.16 0.25 13.80
N ASP A 77 17.46 -0.88 13.92
CA ASP A 77 17.97 -2.20 13.56
C ASP A 77 17.77 -2.47 12.07
N SER A 78 18.87 -2.73 11.35
CA SER A 78 18.89 -3.03 9.92
C SER A 78 18.02 -4.23 9.52
N SER A 79 17.79 -5.18 10.44
CA SER A 79 16.97 -6.37 10.17
C SER A 79 15.47 -6.06 10.21
N LEU A 80 15.04 -5.13 11.09
CA LEU A 80 13.62 -4.83 11.36
C LEU A 80 13.11 -3.61 10.59
N VAL A 81 13.98 -2.63 10.34
CA VAL A 81 13.62 -1.32 9.79
C VAL A 81 12.88 -1.41 8.46
N PHE A 82 13.35 -2.27 7.55
CA PHE A 82 12.77 -2.37 6.22
C PHE A 82 11.36 -2.98 6.28
N LEU A 83 11.17 -4.02 7.08
CA LEU A 83 9.87 -4.65 7.31
C LEU A 83 8.90 -3.70 8.03
N THR A 84 9.39 -2.94 9.00
CA THR A 84 8.62 -1.91 9.71
C THR A 84 8.09 -0.85 8.75
N LEU A 85 8.93 -0.35 7.84
CA LEU A 85 8.51 0.62 6.83
C LEU A 85 7.52 0.03 5.83
N ILE A 86 7.69 -1.23 5.41
CA ILE A 86 6.71 -1.93 4.58
C ILE A 86 5.37 -2.00 5.32
N PHE A 87 5.36 -2.42 6.58
CA PHE A 87 4.14 -2.51 7.39
C PHE A 87 3.40 -1.18 7.48
N ILE A 88 4.10 -0.10 7.85
CA ILE A 88 3.50 1.24 7.95
C ILE A 88 2.96 1.69 6.58
N ASN A 89 3.71 1.43 5.51
CA ASN A 89 3.25 1.78 4.17
C ASN A 89 2.03 0.96 3.73
N VAL A 90 1.96 -0.33 4.10
CA VAL A 90 0.79 -1.18 3.84
C VAL A 90 -0.42 -0.68 4.60
N TRP A 91 -0.27 -0.41 5.90
CA TRP A 91 -1.30 0.14 6.75
C TRP A 91 -1.85 1.47 6.22
N PHE A 92 -0.97 2.35 5.72
CA PHE A 92 -1.36 3.63 5.12
C PHE A 92 -2.07 3.48 3.76
N GLY A 93 -1.59 2.58 2.89
CA GLY A 93 -2.05 2.48 1.51
C GLY A 93 -3.24 1.53 1.28
N ALA A 94 -3.41 0.51 2.12
CA ALA A 94 -4.47 -0.49 1.98
C ALA A 94 -5.91 0.09 1.97
N PRO A 95 -6.24 1.13 2.77
CA PRO A 95 -7.59 1.69 2.77
C PRO A 95 -8.04 2.24 1.41
N MET A 96 -7.12 2.83 0.65
CA MET A 96 -7.42 3.33 -0.70
C MET A 96 -7.82 2.19 -1.65
N ILE A 97 -7.07 1.07 -1.62
CA ILE A 97 -7.42 -0.12 -2.39
C ILE A 97 -8.78 -0.65 -1.96
N MET A 98 -9.00 -0.76 -0.65
CA MET A 98 -10.25 -1.26 -0.09
C MET A 98 -11.45 -0.46 -0.59
N VAL A 99 -11.42 0.87 -0.53
CA VAL A 99 -12.55 1.71 -0.95
C VAL A 99 -12.84 1.54 -2.43
N ASN A 100 -11.81 1.58 -3.28
CA ASN A 100 -12.01 1.50 -4.73
C ASN A 100 -12.48 0.10 -5.17
N VAL A 101 -11.89 -0.96 -4.62
CA VAL A 101 -12.33 -2.33 -4.88
C VAL A 101 -13.74 -2.55 -4.37
N LEU A 102 -14.08 -2.05 -3.17
CA LEU A 102 -15.43 -2.15 -2.64
C LEU A 102 -16.45 -1.47 -3.55
N SER A 103 -16.16 -0.27 -4.04
CA SER A 103 -17.03 0.44 -5.00
C SER A 103 -17.21 -0.36 -6.29
N ALA A 104 -16.14 -0.96 -6.83
CA ALA A 104 -16.22 -1.80 -8.03
C ALA A 104 -17.00 -3.10 -7.80
N LEU A 105 -16.88 -3.72 -6.62
CA LEU A 105 -17.68 -4.90 -6.27
C LEU A 105 -19.19 -4.59 -6.22
N GLN A 106 -19.56 -3.36 -5.89
CA GLN A 106 -20.95 -2.92 -5.80
C GLN A 106 -21.59 -2.65 -7.17
N THR A 107 -20.81 -2.55 -8.24
CA THR A 107 -21.35 -2.39 -9.60
C THR A 107 -21.69 -3.71 -10.27
N ILE A 108 -21.32 -4.85 -9.66
CA ILE A 108 -21.58 -6.17 -10.23
C ILE A 108 -23.07 -6.50 -10.10
N PRO A 109 -23.77 -6.79 -11.20
CA PRO A 109 -25.19 -7.16 -11.16
C PRO A 109 -25.42 -8.44 -10.34
N GLN A 110 -26.43 -8.42 -9.47
CA GLN A 110 -26.71 -9.52 -8.53
C GLN A 110 -27.30 -10.76 -9.22
N ASP A 111 -28.04 -10.54 -10.32
CA ASP A 111 -28.61 -11.56 -11.20
C ASP A 111 -27.56 -12.51 -11.79
N GLN A 112 -26.35 -12.03 -12.09
CA GLN A 112 -25.25 -12.91 -12.52
C GLN A 112 -24.85 -13.93 -11.44
N TYR A 113 -24.83 -13.52 -10.16
CA TYR A 113 -24.53 -14.44 -9.06
C TYR A 113 -25.67 -15.42 -8.81
N GLU A 114 -26.92 -14.99 -9.00
CA GLU A 114 -28.11 -15.83 -8.86
C GLU A 114 -28.19 -16.87 -9.98
N ALA A 115 -27.96 -16.46 -11.23
CA ALA A 115 -27.88 -17.36 -12.39
C ALA A 115 -26.79 -18.42 -12.19
N ALA A 116 -25.58 -18.01 -11.81
CA ALA A 116 -24.50 -18.94 -11.54
C ALA A 116 -24.81 -19.90 -10.37
N GLN A 117 -25.59 -19.47 -9.37
CA GLN A 117 -26.03 -20.34 -8.29
C GLN A 117 -27.07 -21.38 -8.78
N ILE A 118 -27.95 -21.01 -9.69
CA ILE A 118 -28.90 -21.94 -10.35
C ILE A 118 -28.14 -22.97 -11.18
N ASP A 119 -27.07 -22.56 -11.87
CA ASP A 119 -26.18 -23.44 -12.65
C ASP A 119 -25.25 -24.31 -11.78
N GLY A 120 -25.36 -24.24 -10.45
CA GLY A 120 -24.55 -25.04 -9.52
C GLY A 120 -23.10 -24.57 -9.35
N ALA A 121 -22.77 -23.35 -9.78
CA ALA A 121 -21.43 -22.79 -9.64
C ALA A 121 -21.09 -22.54 -8.16
N SER A 122 -19.96 -23.08 -7.72
CA SER A 122 -19.39 -22.87 -6.39
C SER A 122 -18.99 -21.41 -6.16
N LYS A 123 -18.83 -21.00 -4.89
CA LYS A 123 -18.36 -19.64 -4.55
C LYS A 123 -16.98 -19.29 -5.11
N PHE A 124 -16.12 -20.29 -5.29
CA PHE A 124 -14.81 -20.10 -5.91
C PHE A 124 -14.94 -19.84 -7.42
N GLN A 125 -15.83 -20.56 -8.11
CA GLN A 125 -16.14 -20.30 -9.52
C GLN A 125 -16.78 -18.91 -9.69
N GLN A 126 -17.76 -18.55 -8.85
CA GLN A 126 -18.36 -17.21 -8.87
C GLN A 126 -17.30 -16.11 -8.70
N PHE A 127 -16.31 -16.31 -7.82
CA PHE A 127 -15.22 -15.36 -7.64
C PHE A 127 -14.36 -15.20 -8.90
N TRP A 128 -13.88 -16.30 -9.49
CA TRP A 128 -12.97 -16.23 -10.64
C TRP A 128 -13.63 -15.90 -11.97
N PHE A 129 -14.89 -16.29 -12.17
CA PHE A 129 -15.58 -16.12 -13.45
C PHE A 129 -16.53 -14.92 -13.47
N ILE A 130 -16.96 -14.42 -12.30
CA ILE A 130 -17.81 -13.22 -12.22
C ILE A 130 -17.02 -12.10 -11.56
N THR A 131 -16.60 -12.26 -10.31
CA THR A 131 -16.01 -11.15 -9.54
C THR A 131 -14.73 -10.59 -10.15
N VAL A 132 -13.74 -11.45 -10.42
CA VAL A 132 -12.42 -11.05 -10.92
C VAL A 132 -12.52 -10.34 -12.29
N PRO A 133 -13.24 -10.87 -13.29
CA PRO A 133 -13.40 -10.20 -14.58
C PRO A 133 -14.04 -8.81 -14.48
N HIS A 134 -15.03 -8.62 -13.59
CA HIS A 134 -15.70 -7.32 -13.45
C HIS A 134 -14.80 -6.25 -12.83
N ILE A 135 -13.84 -6.63 -11.98
CA ILE A 135 -13.01 -5.67 -11.25
C ILE A 135 -11.55 -5.60 -11.74
N LYS A 136 -11.13 -6.49 -12.68
CA LYS A 136 -9.73 -6.58 -13.14
C LYS A 136 -9.19 -5.25 -13.66
N ILE A 137 -10.00 -4.47 -14.39
CA ILE A 137 -9.62 -3.15 -14.92
C ILE A 137 -9.39 -2.16 -13.77
N VAL A 138 -10.31 -2.10 -12.80
CA VAL A 138 -10.18 -1.23 -11.62
C VAL A 138 -8.94 -1.60 -10.81
N VAL A 139 -8.73 -2.89 -10.54
CA VAL A 139 -7.55 -3.38 -9.82
C VAL A 139 -6.27 -3.05 -10.59
N GLY A 140 -6.25 -3.24 -11.92
CA GLY A 140 -5.12 -2.87 -12.76
C GLY A 140 -4.76 -1.39 -12.66
N LEU A 141 -5.75 -0.50 -12.75
CA LEU A 141 -5.53 0.95 -12.60
C LEU A 141 -5.02 1.31 -11.20
N LEU A 142 -5.53 0.65 -10.16
CA LEU A 142 -5.05 0.83 -8.79
C LEU A 142 -3.60 0.36 -8.63
N VAL A 143 -3.21 -0.74 -9.29
CA VAL A 143 -1.82 -1.23 -9.30
C VAL A 143 -0.89 -0.18 -9.91
N VAL A 144 -1.27 0.43 -11.05
CA VAL A 144 -0.51 1.53 -11.68
C VAL A 144 -0.32 2.67 -10.69
N LEU A 145 -1.44 3.18 -10.16
CA LEU A 145 -1.42 4.33 -9.28
C LEU A 145 -0.60 4.05 -8.02
N ARG A 146 -0.85 2.93 -7.34
CA ARG A 146 -0.09 2.57 -6.13
C ARG A 146 1.39 2.35 -6.41
N THR A 147 1.75 1.82 -7.57
CA THR A 147 3.17 1.71 -7.95
C THR A 147 3.83 3.08 -7.98
N ILE A 148 3.24 4.06 -8.67
CA ILE A 148 3.76 5.43 -8.73
C ILE A 148 3.92 6.02 -7.32
N TRP A 149 2.90 5.87 -6.47
CA TRP A 149 2.91 6.41 -5.10
C TRP A 149 3.94 5.74 -4.19
N VAL A 150 4.11 4.41 -4.28
CA VAL A 150 5.07 3.66 -3.45
C VAL A 150 6.51 4.01 -3.85
N PHE A 151 6.80 4.15 -5.15
CA PHE A 151 8.13 4.54 -5.63
C PHE A 151 8.49 5.99 -5.28
N ASN A 152 7.51 6.90 -5.26
CA ASN A 152 7.70 8.30 -4.87
C ASN A 152 7.51 8.56 -3.37
N ASN A 153 7.44 7.52 -2.52
CA ASN A 153 7.22 7.70 -1.10
C ASN A 153 8.46 8.28 -0.40
N PHE A 154 8.50 9.61 -0.30
CA PHE A 154 9.54 10.36 0.38
C PHE A 154 9.21 10.58 1.86
N ASP A 155 8.07 11.23 2.14
CA ASP A 155 7.74 11.77 3.46
C ASP A 155 7.87 10.75 4.60
N ILE A 156 7.18 9.61 4.47
CA ILE A 156 7.09 8.62 5.55
C ILE A 156 8.47 8.03 5.85
N ILE A 157 9.21 7.66 4.80
CA ILE A 157 10.52 7.01 4.95
C ILE A 157 11.54 8.01 5.51
N TYR A 158 11.58 9.22 4.94
CA TYR A 158 12.52 10.26 5.36
C TYR A 158 12.28 10.69 6.81
N LEU A 159 11.03 10.92 7.22
CA LEU A 159 10.72 11.35 8.58
C LEU A 159 10.98 10.27 9.64
N LEU A 160 10.75 9.00 9.30
CA LEU A 160 10.98 7.87 10.21
C LEU A 160 12.47 7.56 10.39
N THR A 161 13.22 7.50 9.28
CA THR A 161 14.58 6.91 9.28
C THR A 161 15.64 7.77 8.58
N GLY A 162 15.23 8.75 7.78
CA GLY A 162 16.16 9.55 6.95
C GLY A 162 16.91 8.73 5.88
N GLY A 163 16.51 7.48 5.62
CA GLY A 163 17.24 6.53 4.77
C GLY A 163 18.13 5.56 5.55
N GLY A 164 18.24 5.69 6.88
CA GLY A 164 19.04 4.82 7.73
C GLY A 164 18.34 3.53 8.18
N PRO A 165 18.99 2.72 9.03
CA PRO A 165 20.43 2.76 9.37
C PRO A 165 21.30 2.40 8.16
N ALA A 166 22.51 2.97 8.06
CA ALA A 166 23.50 2.64 7.03
C ALA A 166 22.95 2.58 5.58
N ASN A 167 22.09 3.54 5.20
CA ASN A 167 21.41 3.60 3.90
C ASN A 167 20.44 2.43 3.59
N ALA A 168 20.10 1.59 4.57
CA ALA A 168 19.23 0.42 4.38
C ALA A 168 17.82 0.77 3.90
N THR A 169 17.37 2.02 4.08
CA THR A 169 16.04 2.48 3.66
C THR A 169 16.11 3.65 2.68
N THR A 170 17.30 3.98 2.17
CA THR A 170 17.50 5.06 1.20
C THR A 170 16.82 4.71 -0.13
N THR A 171 15.75 5.44 -0.44
CA THR A 171 15.03 5.34 -1.73
C THR A 171 15.56 6.37 -2.73
N MET A 172 15.19 6.23 -4.01
CA MET A 172 15.56 7.20 -5.07
C MET A 172 15.17 8.65 -4.73
N PRO A 173 13.94 8.95 -4.24
CA PRO A 173 13.59 10.29 -3.78
C PRO A 173 14.49 10.81 -2.65
N ILE A 174 14.79 9.97 -1.65
CA ILE A 174 15.67 10.35 -0.52
C ILE A 174 17.09 10.60 -1.01
N TYR A 175 17.59 9.75 -1.91
CA TYR A 175 18.90 9.91 -2.50
C TYR A 175 19.01 11.21 -3.30
N ALA A 176 18.02 11.50 -4.15
CA ALA A 176 17.95 12.76 -4.90
C ALA A 176 17.90 13.98 -3.98
N TYR A 177 17.10 13.91 -2.90
CA TYR A 177 17.01 14.96 -1.89
C TYR A 177 18.36 15.20 -1.20
N ASN A 178 19.01 14.15 -0.69
CA ASN A 178 20.31 14.24 -0.04
C ASN A 178 21.38 14.79 -0.99
N MET A 179 21.36 14.38 -2.25
CA MET A 179 22.27 14.90 -3.27
C MET A 179 22.03 16.39 -3.57
N GLY A 180 20.78 16.80 -3.69
CA GLY A 180 20.41 18.18 -3.97
C GLY A 180 20.69 19.12 -2.80
N TRP A 181 20.21 18.78 -1.60
CA TRP A 181 20.23 19.67 -0.44
C TRP A 181 21.40 19.46 0.50
N ASN A 182 21.82 18.22 0.77
CA ASN A 182 22.95 18.01 1.69
C ASN A 182 24.28 18.23 0.97
N THR A 183 24.42 17.73 -0.27
CA THR A 183 25.68 17.87 -1.03
C THR A 183 25.72 19.05 -2.00
N LYS A 184 24.60 19.76 -2.19
CA LYS A 184 24.46 20.89 -3.14
C LYS A 184 24.74 20.55 -4.61
N LEU A 185 24.67 19.27 -4.97
CA LEU A 185 24.91 18.78 -6.33
C LEU A 185 23.59 18.72 -7.12
N LEU A 186 23.00 19.87 -7.41
CA LEU A 186 21.69 19.99 -8.06
C LEU A 186 21.62 19.29 -9.41
N GLY A 187 22.67 19.41 -10.24
CA GLY A 187 22.71 18.74 -11.54
C GLY A 187 22.59 17.21 -11.44
N ARG A 188 23.23 16.61 -10.43
CA ARG A 188 23.13 15.16 -10.19
C ARG A 188 21.79 14.77 -9.59
N SER A 189 21.25 15.59 -8.67
CA SER A 189 19.90 15.39 -8.13
C SER A 189 18.83 15.39 -9.24
N SER A 190 18.89 16.35 -10.16
CA SER A 190 18.02 16.41 -11.33
C SER A 190 18.17 15.20 -12.26
N ALA A 191 19.40 14.70 -12.46
CA ALA A 191 19.62 13.50 -13.26
C ALA A 191 18.96 12.26 -12.63
N VAL A 192 19.07 12.10 -11.31
CA VAL A 192 18.42 11.00 -10.57
C VAL A 192 16.89 11.06 -10.70
N THR A 193 16.28 12.25 -10.54
CA THR A 193 14.82 12.39 -10.66
C THR A 193 14.33 12.16 -12.09
N MET A 194 15.10 12.58 -13.11
CA MET A 194 14.78 12.26 -14.51
C MET A 194 14.86 10.75 -14.81
N LEU A 195 15.85 10.05 -14.25
CA LEU A 195 15.94 8.59 -14.39
C LEU A 195 14.77 7.88 -13.70
N LEU A 196 14.38 8.34 -12.50
CA LEU A 196 13.20 7.82 -11.80
C LEU A 196 11.92 8.04 -12.62
N LEU A 197 11.76 9.23 -13.21
CA LEU A 197 10.63 9.53 -14.10
C LEU A 197 10.60 8.60 -15.31
N ALA A 198 11.72 8.44 -16.02
CA ALA A 198 11.82 7.56 -17.18
C ALA A 198 11.49 6.10 -16.83
N PHE A 199 11.99 5.63 -15.69
CA PHE A 199 11.67 4.30 -15.17
C PHE A 199 10.17 4.14 -14.89
N LEU A 200 9.55 5.10 -14.21
CA LEU A 200 8.11 5.04 -13.91
C LEU A 200 7.24 5.14 -15.16
N LEU A 201 7.64 5.94 -16.15
CA LEU A 201 6.95 6.00 -17.45
C LEU A 201 6.99 4.65 -18.16
N LEU A 202 8.14 3.98 -18.18
CA LEU A 202 8.27 2.64 -18.75
C LEU A 202 7.34 1.65 -18.05
N VAL A 203 7.33 1.65 -16.71
CA VAL A 203 6.44 0.77 -15.92
C VAL A 203 4.96 1.07 -16.22
N CYS A 204 4.58 2.35 -16.32
CA CYS A 204 3.22 2.74 -16.69
C CYS A 204 2.85 2.25 -18.09
N VAL A 205 3.71 2.40 -19.09
CA VAL A 205 3.44 1.91 -20.46
C VAL A 205 3.22 0.40 -20.46
N VAL A 206 4.04 -0.36 -19.72
CA VAL A 206 3.86 -1.81 -19.58
C VAL A 206 2.52 -2.15 -18.94
N TYR A 207 2.14 -1.48 -17.86
CA TYR A 207 0.86 -1.74 -17.21
C TYR A 207 -0.35 -1.33 -18.07
N PHE A 208 -0.30 -0.17 -18.72
CA PHE A 208 -1.40 0.29 -19.59
C PHE A 208 -1.58 -0.59 -20.82
N THR A 209 -0.50 -1.13 -21.39
CA THR A 209 -0.61 -2.08 -22.51
C THR A 209 -1.28 -3.39 -22.09
N ILE A 210 -1.00 -3.88 -20.87
CA ILE A 210 -1.69 -5.04 -20.29
C ILE A 210 -3.18 -4.74 -20.06
N ILE A 211 -3.50 -3.60 -19.44
CA ILE A 211 -4.89 -3.20 -19.14
C ILE A 211 -5.69 -3.00 -20.45
N ALA A 212 -5.09 -2.35 -21.45
CA ALA A 212 -5.73 -2.14 -22.74
C ALA A 212 -6.02 -3.46 -23.48
N LYS A 213 -5.23 -4.51 -23.24
CA LYS A 213 -5.53 -5.85 -23.75
C LYS A 213 -6.77 -6.42 -23.09
N TRP A 214 -6.89 -6.29 -21.76
CA TRP A 214 -8.08 -6.76 -21.04
C TRP A 214 -9.36 -6.01 -21.46
N GLU A 215 -9.27 -4.69 -21.71
CA GLU A 215 -10.44 -3.91 -22.15
C GLU A 215 -10.93 -4.33 -23.56
N LYS A 216 -10.02 -4.80 -24.41
CA LYS A 216 -10.37 -5.34 -25.75
C LYS A 216 -11.01 -6.73 -25.68
N GLU A 217 -10.67 -7.53 -24.67
CA GLU A 217 -11.26 -8.86 -24.47
C GLU A 217 -12.72 -8.78 -23.97
N ASP A 218 -13.10 -7.66 -23.35
CA ASP A 218 -14.44 -7.43 -22.80
C ASP A 218 -15.40 -6.72 -23.79
N LYS A 219 -14.92 -6.31 -24.98
CA LYS A 219 -15.70 -5.70 -26.07
C LYS A 219 -15.99 -6.69 -27.18
#